data_AF-A0A2V7FMF4-F1
#
_entry.id   AF-A0A2V7FMF4-F1
#
_cell.length_a   1.000
_cell.length_b   1.000
_cell.length_c   1.000
_cell.angle_alpha   90.00
_cell.angle_beta   90.00
_cell.angle_gamma   90.00
#
_symmetry.space_group_name_H-M   'P 1'
#
loop_
_entity.id
_entity.type
_entity.pdbx_description
1 polymer ?
#
loop_
_entity_poly.entity_id
_entity_poly.type
_entity_poly.pdbx_seq_one_letter_code
_entity_poly.pdbx_strand_id
1 'polypeptide(L)'
;AYPRSSVVEGGQVLRLLPGPYRVRHYDGSLRVVAQNKVITSQYRAVGHPIATAVTESMLDLIARDLHLDPAEVRRRNLIRPQELPYTSATGNVYDSGSYHAALERLLEAAKYDDLRREQAAARAQGRHVGIGLSCFIELTEPGAQFYGVGGAPISGQDGATLRLEPSGAVTALVGVTDQGQGTPTAFAQIIADELGIAPEAVAVRSGDTALMPYGGGTWASRGTPIGGSATLLAARDARRPRPHGALSQHRAERPRAQPGSDGAFHECAAVDVHQRRAPGRRRDRRR
;
A
#
# COMPACT_ATOMS: atom_id res chain seq x y z
N ALA A 1 8.72 -24.58 -9.05
CA ALA A 1 7.91 -23.37 -9.29
C ALA A 1 8.06 -22.92 -10.74
N TYR A 2 7.12 -23.31 -11.60
CA TYR A 2 6.67 -22.67 -12.85
C TYR A 2 5.36 -23.39 -13.21
N PRO A 3 4.28 -22.69 -13.62
CA PRO A 3 4.29 -21.35 -14.18
C PRO A 3 3.80 -20.24 -13.26
N ARG A 4 4.58 -19.14 -13.21
CA ARG A 4 4.08 -17.82 -12.77
C ARG A 4 3.24 -17.25 -13.92
N SER A 5 2.00 -16.87 -13.64
CA SER A 5 1.06 -16.36 -14.64
C SER A 5 0.81 -14.85 -14.48
N SER A 6 0.50 -14.15 -15.57
CA SER A 6 0.09 -12.73 -15.55
C SER A 6 -1.35 -12.52 -15.03
N VAL A 7 -1.91 -13.52 -14.32
CA VAL A 7 -3.28 -13.47 -13.80
C VAL A 7 -3.43 -12.36 -12.75
N VAL A 8 -2.42 -12.15 -11.91
CA VAL A 8 -2.46 -11.08 -10.88
C VAL A 8 -2.44 -9.70 -11.53
N GLU A 9 -1.57 -9.48 -12.51
CA GLU A 9 -1.48 -8.22 -13.25
C GLU A 9 -2.78 -7.92 -13.98
N GLY A 10 -3.27 -8.85 -14.82
CA GLY A 10 -4.52 -8.68 -15.54
C GLY A 10 -5.73 -8.54 -14.61
N GLY A 11 -5.73 -9.26 -13.48
CA GLY A 11 -6.76 -9.13 -12.45
C GLY A 11 -6.76 -7.75 -11.78
N GLN A 12 -5.58 -7.17 -11.54
CA GLN A 12 -5.45 -5.79 -11.07
C GLN A 12 -5.95 -4.80 -12.13
N VAL A 13 -5.60 -5.00 -13.41
CA VAL A 13 -6.11 -4.15 -14.49
C VAL A 13 -7.63 -4.10 -14.47
N LEU A 14 -8.29 -5.27 -14.50
CA LEU A 14 -9.75 -5.32 -14.49
C LEU A 14 -10.35 -4.67 -13.24
N ARG A 15 -9.74 -4.86 -12.06
CA ARG A 15 -10.27 -4.30 -10.81
C ARG A 15 -10.07 -2.79 -10.69
N LEU A 16 -9.05 -2.23 -11.30
CA LEU A 16 -8.66 -0.82 -11.10
C LEU A 16 -9.11 0.09 -12.23
N LEU A 17 -9.54 -0.47 -13.38
CA LEU A 17 -10.05 0.29 -14.52
C LEU A 17 -11.12 1.34 -14.16
N PRO A 18 -12.08 1.11 -13.24
CA PRO A 18 -13.02 2.17 -12.88
C PRO A 18 -12.36 3.45 -12.35
N GLY A 19 -11.15 3.36 -11.80
CA GLY A 19 -10.41 4.50 -11.27
C GLY A 19 -11.17 5.27 -10.17
N PRO A 20 -10.86 6.56 -9.97
CA PRO A 20 -11.59 7.43 -9.03
C PRO A 20 -12.95 7.92 -9.57
N TYR A 21 -13.54 7.23 -10.55
CA TYR A 21 -14.73 7.69 -11.26
C TYR A 21 -15.98 6.89 -10.88
N ARG A 22 -17.13 7.55 -11.00
CA ARG A 22 -18.44 7.00 -10.67
C ARG A 22 -18.99 6.12 -11.80
N VAL A 23 -18.33 4.99 -12.01
CA VAL A 23 -18.74 3.95 -12.97
C VAL A 23 -19.72 3.00 -12.29
N ARG A 24 -20.94 2.89 -12.83
CA ARG A 24 -22.00 2.04 -12.26
C ARG A 24 -22.00 0.61 -12.81
N HIS A 25 -21.78 0.49 -14.11
CA HIS A 25 -21.86 -0.77 -14.83
C HIS A 25 -20.50 -1.02 -15.48
N TYR A 26 -19.91 -2.16 -15.15
CA TYR A 26 -18.59 -2.56 -15.61
C TYR A 26 -18.65 -4.04 -15.98
N ASP A 27 -18.20 -4.35 -17.20
CA ASP A 27 -17.97 -5.71 -17.65
C ASP A 27 -16.56 -5.78 -18.26
N GLY A 28 -15.85 -6.86 -17.98
CA GLY A 28 -14.45 -6.99 -18.34
C GLY A 28 -13.99 -8.44 -18.30
N SER A 29 -13.35 -8.88 -19.38
CA SER A 29 -12.79 -10.23 -19.51
C SER A 29 -11.27 -10.20 -19.60
N LEU A 30 -10.61 -11.10 -18.88
CA LEU A 30 -9.15 -11.29 -18.95
C LEU A 30 -8.83 -12.60 -19.66
N ARG A 31 -7.95 -12.57 -20.64
CA ARG A 31 -7.32 -13.76 -21.23
C ARG A 31 -5.82 -13.72 -21.00
N VAL A 32 -5.29 -14.75 -20.34
CA VAL A 32 -3.85 -14.93 -20.15
C VAL A 32 -3.39 -16.02 -21.11
N VAL A 33 -2.34 -15.75 -21.87
CA VAL A 33 -1.77 -16.69 -22.85
C VAL A 33 -0.29 -16.94 -22.55
N ALA A 34 0.15 -18.19 -22.70
CA ALA A 34 1.57 -18.51 -22.67
C ALA A 34 2.21 -18.16 -24.03
N GLN A 35 3.43 -17.62 -23.99
CA GLN A 35 4.22 -17.31 -25.18
C GLN A 35 5.66 -17.80 -24.98
N ASN A 36 6.39 -18.11 -26.06
CA ASN A 36 7.82 -18.42 -26.02
C ASN A 36 8.66 -17.15 -25.80
N LYS A 37 8.47 -16.49 -24.65
CA LYS A 37 9.15 -15.27 -24.23
C LYS A 37 9.58 -15.40 -22.77
N VAL A 38 10.45 -14.50 -22.32
CA VAL A 38 10.77 -14.37 -20.89
C VAL A 38 9.51 -14.12 -20.09
N ILE A 39 9.51 -14.58 -18.84
CA ILE A 39 8.30 -14.52 -18.03
C ILE A 39 8.03 -13.10 -17.60
N THR A 40 6.78 -12.66 -17.80
CA THR A 40 6.32 -11.37 -17.31
C THR A 40 6.60 -11.24 -15.82
N SER A 41 7.19 -10.12 -15.43
CA SER A 41 7.46 -9.79 -14.04
C SER A 41 6.90 -8.41 -13.71
N GLN A 42 6.81 -8.14 -12.42
CA GLN A 42 6.28 -6.90 -11.90
C GLN A 42 7.31 -5.78 -12.08
N TYR A 43 6.91 -4.73 -12.78
CA TYR A 43 7.51 -3.40 -12.64
C TYR A 43 6.54 -2.51 -11.85
N ARG A 44 7.00 -1.34 -11.36
CA ARG A 44 6.28 -0.51 -10.37
C ARG A 44 4.77 -0.43 -10.66
N ALA A 45 3.98 -0.69 -9.62
CA ALA A 45 2.52 -0.69 -9.63
C ALA A 45 1.85 -1.77 -10.51
N VAL A 46 2.61 -2.67 -11.15
CA VAL A 46 2.10 -3.91 -11.77
C VAL A 46 1.00 -3.62 -12.81
N GLY A 47 -0.28 -3.94 -12.52
CA GLY A 47 -1.39 -3.67 -13.43
C GLY A 47 -1.92 -2.22 -13.41
N HIS A 48 -1.56 -1.41 -12.39
CA HIS A 48 -2.07 -0.05 -12.25
C HIS A 48 -1.71 0.86 -13.44
N PRO A 49 -0.46 0.88 -13.95
CA PRO A 49 -0.12 1.77 -15.07
C PRO A 49 -0.97 1.49 -16.31
N ILE A 50 -1.27 0.22 -16.57
CA ILE A 50 -2.14 -0.18 -17.70
C ILE A 50 -3.58 0.27 -17.44
N ALA A 51 -4.13 0.01 -16.25
CA ALA A 51 -5.48 0.44 -15.89
C ALA A 51 -5.63 1.96 -16.02
N THR A 52 -4.72 2.73 -15.41
CA THR A 52 -4.70 4.18 -15.45
C THR A 52 -4.54 4.70 -16.88
N ALA A 53 -3.62 4.14 -17.67
CA ALA A 53 -3.43 4.58 -19.05
C ALA A 53 -4.69 4.37 -19.89
N VAL A 54 -5.35 3.22 -19.74
CA VAL A 54 -6.61 2.92 -20.46
C VAL A 54 -7.71 3.87 -20.01
N THR A 55 -7.97 4.01 -18.72
CA THR A 55 -9.04 4.87 -18.18
C THR A 55 -8.84 6.34 -18.50
N GLU A 56 -7.64 6.87 -18.28
CA GLU A 56 -7.37 8.29 -18.52
C GLU A 56 -7.35 8.63 -20.00
N SER A 57 -6.89 7.71 -20.86
CA SER A 57 -7.02 7.88 -22.30
C SER A 57 -8.48 7.86 -22.75
N MET A 58 -9.31 6.97 -22.19
CA MET A 58 -10.75 6.94 -22.49
C MET A 58 -11.44 8.25 -22.07
N LEU A 59 -11.09 8.84 -20.93
CA LEU A 59 -11.65 10.14 -20.54
C LEU A 59 -11.26 11.28 -21.48
N ASP A 60 -10.02 11.29 -21.98
CA ASP A 60 -9.60 12.27 -22.98
C ASP A 60 -10.29 12.07 -24.34
N LEU A 61 -10.57 10.82 -24.73
CA LEU A 61 -11.37 10.50 -25.91
C LEU A 61 -12.81 10.98 -25.74
N ILE A 62 -13.44 10.71 -24.59
CA ILE A 62 -14.79 11.19 -24.26
C ILE A 62 -14.85 12.72 -24.29
N ALA A 63 -13.85 13.40 -23.72
CA ALA A 63 -13.77 14.85 -23.76
C ALA A 63 -13.72 15.40 -25.19
N ARG A 64 -12.92 14.76 -26.06
CA ARG A 64 -12.83 15.12 -27.47
C ARG A 64 -14.15 14.93 -28.21
N ASP A 65 -14.79 13.78 -28.04
CA ASP A 65 -16.04 13.43 -28.72
C ASP A 65 -17.21 14.32 -28.26
N LEU A 66 -17.21 14.75 -26.99
CA LEU A 66 -18.22 15.64 -26.43
C LEU A 66 -17.88 17.14 -26.56
N HIS A 67 -16.74 17.48 -27.14
CA HIS A 67 -16.22 18.85 -27.20
C HIS A 67 -16.17 19.55 -25.82
N LEU A 68 -15.80 18.79 -24.78
CA LEU A 68 -15.62 19.27 -23.42
C LEU A 68 -14.13 19.40 -23.08
N ASP A 69 -13.82 20.25 -22.10
CA ASP A 69 -12.48 20.26 -21.51
C ASP A 69 -12.22 18.93 -20.76
N PRO A 70 -11.05 18.28 -20.96
CA PRO A 70 -10.69 17.03 -20.27
C PRO A 70 -10.70 17.09 -18.74
N ALA A 71 -10.42 18.25 -18.13
CA ALA A 71 -10.56 18.44 -16.69
C ALA A 71 -12.03 18.47 -16.28
N GLU A 72 -12.90 19.07 -17.09
CA GLU A 72 -14.34 19.11 -16.83
C GLU A 72 -14.99 17.72 -16.90
N VAL A 73 -14.58 16.87 -17.85
CA VAL A 73 -15.02 15.47 -17.88
C VAL A 73 -14.63 14.75 -16.59
N ARG A 74 -13.42 14.97 -16.08
CA ARG A 74 -12.97 14.39 -14.80
C ARG A 74 -13.82 14.94 -13.65
N ARG A 75 -13.98 16.26 -13.51
CA ARG A 75 -14.82 16.90 -12.48
C ARG A 75 -16.22 16.30 -12.41
N ARG A 76 -16.88 16.11 -13.56
CA ARG A 76 -18.24 15.55 -13.60
C ARG A 76 -18.32 14.11 -13.10
N ASN A 77 -17.25 13.33 -13.27
CA ASN A 77 -17.26 11.89 -13.07
C ASN A 77 -16.51 11.42 -11.82
N LEU A 78 -15.62 12.23 -11.24
CA LEU A 78 -14.92 11.90 -10.00
C LEU A 78 -15.90 11.62 -8.86
N ILE A 79 -15.57 10.62 -8.04
CA ILE A 79 -16.28 10.30 -6.79
C ILE A 79 -16.27 11.53 -5.89
N ARG A 80 -17.43 11.86 -5.34
CA ARG A 80 -17.63 13.05 -4.50
C ARG A 80 -17.24 12.73 -3.05
N PRO A 81 -16.79 13.74 -2.28
CA PRO A 81 -16.42 13.52 -0.88
C PRO A 81 -17.54 12.89 -0.05
N GLN A 82 -18.81 13.23 -0.32
CA GLN A 82 -19.98 12.72 0.41
C GLN A 82 -20.37 11.28 0.01
N GLU A 83 -19.78 10.75 -1.05
CA GLU A 83 -20.01 9.37 -1.52
C GLU A 83 -19.00 8.38 -0.91
N LEU A 84 -18.03 8.85 -0.12
CA LEU A 84 -17.07 8.00 0.58
C LEU A 84 -17.65 7.52 1.93
N PRO A 85 -17.45 6.25 2.32
CA PRO A 85 -16.74 5.21 1.58
C PRO A 85 -17.51 4.75 0.33
N TYR A 86 -16.81 4.62 -0.80
CA TYR A 86 -17.38 4.28 -2.09
C TYR A 86 -17.00 2.87 -2.52
N THR A 87 -17.96 2.04 -2.91
CA THR A 87 -17.67 0.72 -3.51
C THR A 87 -17.68 0.84 -5.03
N SER A 88 -16.53 0.58 -5.67
CA SER A 88 -16.41 0.59 -7.13
C SER A 88 -17.26 -0.51 -7.78
N ALA A 89 -17.52 -0.38 -9.08
CA ALA A 89 -18.20 -1.44 -9.86
C ALA A 89 -17.45 -2.78 -9.86
N THR A 90 -16.16 -2.78 -9.49
CA THR A 90 -15.30 -3.96 -9.36
C THR A 90 -15.20 -4.49 -7.93
N GLY A 91 -15.91 -3.86 -6.98
CA GLY A 91 -15.99 -4.27 -5.58
C GLY A 91 -14.88 -3.74 -4.68
N ASN A 92 -14.01 -2.85 -5.15
CA ASN A 92 -13.02 -2.19 -4.29
C ASN A 92 -13.72 -1.13 -3.44
N VAL A 93 -13.41 -1.10 -2.14
CA VAL A 93 -13.92 -0.06 -1.23
C VAL A 93 -12.86 1.02 -1.11
N TYR A 94 -13.21 2.23 -1.53
CA TYR A 94 -12.41 3.42 -1.31
C TYR A 94 -12.89 4.05 -0.01
N ASP A 95 -12.04 4.01 1.01
CA ASP A 95 -12.34 4.44 2.37
C ASP A 95 -12.36 5.96 2.51
N SER A 96 -11.42 6.63 1.85
CA SER A 96 -11.18 8.06 1.93
C SER A 96 -10.53 8.58 0.62
N GLY A 97 -10.59 9.89 0.42
CA GLY A 97 -10.00 10.51 -0.75
C GLY A 97 -10.44 11.95 -0.97
N SER A 98 -9.52 12.77 -1.47
CA SER A 98 -9.75 14.19 -1.77
C SER A 98 -9.69 14.44 -3.29
N TYR A 99 -10.38 13.62 -4.09
CA TYR A 99 -10.15 13.56 -5.53
C TYR A 99 -10.43 14.90 -6.26
N HIS A 100 -11.54 15.55 -5.94
CA HIS A 100 -11.87 16.87 -6.48
C HIS A 100 -10.86 17.94 -6.06
N ALA A 101 -10.54 18.01 -4.76
CA ALA A 101 -9.58 18.97 -4.25
C ALA A 101 -8.16 18.75 -4.83
N ALA A 102 -7.75 17.50 -5.04
CA ALA A 102 -6.49 17.15 -5.68
C ALA A 102 -6.46 17.58 -7.15
N LEU A 103 -7.55 17.39 -7.89
CA LEU A 103 -7.68 17.88 -9.26
C LEU A 103 -7.61 19.40 -9.32
N GLU A 104 -8.37 20.12 -8.50
CA GLU A 104 -8.33 21.59 -8.52
C GLU A 104 -6.94 22.14 -8.15
N ARG A 105 -6.30 21.57 -7.12
CA ARG A 105 -4.94 21.96 -6.74
C ARG A 105 -3.92 21.68 -7.85
N LEU A 106 -4.06 20.59 -8.58
CA LEU A 106 -3.22 20.27 -9.74
C LEU A 106 -3.40 21.32 -10.84
N LEU A 107 -4.65 21.65 -11.19
CA LEU A 107 -4.96 22.58 -12.27
C LEU A 107 -4.50 24.01 -11.95
N GLU A 108 -4.66 24.43 -10.68
CA GLU A 108 -4.13 25.71 -10.19
C GLU A 108 -2.60 25.75 -10.26
N ALA A 109 -1.92 24.75 -9.69
CA ALA A 109 -0.45 24.69 -9.69
C ALA A 109 0.15 24.63 -11.10
N ALA A 110 -0.54 23.97 -12.03
CA ALA A 110 -0.15 23.89 -13.43
C ALA A 110 -0.49 25.15 -14.24
N LYS A 111 -1.27 26.09 -13.69
CA LYS A 111 -1.88 27.22 -14.43
C LYS A 111 -2.61 26.72 -15.69
N TYR A 112 -3.46 25.74 -15.50
CA TYR A 112 -4.04 24.94 -16.59
C TYR A 112 -4.73 25.78 -17.69
N ASP A 113 -5.43 26.85 -17.33
CA ASP A 113 -6.08 27.73 -18.30
C ASP A 113 -5.06 28.47 -19.18
N ASP A 114 -3.90 28.83 -18.61
CA ASP A 114 -2.80 29.44 -19.35
C ASP A 114 -2.20 28.43 -20.34
N LEU A 115 -1.95 27.19 -19.88
CA LEU A 115 -1.49 26.09 -20.73
C LEU A 115 -2.47 25.82 -21.88
N ARG A 116 -3.78 25.87 -21.63
CA ARG A 116 -4.80 25.71 -22.67
C ARG A 116 -4.76 26.83 -23.72
N ARG A 117 -4.54 28.08 -23.31
CA ARG A 117 -4.35 29.20 -24.24
C ARG A 117 -3.07 29.07 -25.04
N GLU A 118 -1.97 28.67 -24.41
CA GLU A 118 -0.70 28.39 -25.09
C GLU A 118 -0.82 27.25 -26.10
N GLN A 119 -1.52 26.16 -25.74
CA GLN A 119 -1.79 25.04 -26.64
C GLN A 119 -2.53 25.49 -27.89
N ALA A 120 -3.56 26.34 -27.75
CA ALA A 120 -4.31 26.88 -28.88
C ALA A 120 -3.44 27.77 -29.78
N ALA A 121 -2.65 28.67 -29.18
CA ALA A 121 -1.72 29.53 -29.91
C ALA A 121 -0.65 28.73 -30.65
N ALA A 122 -0.07 27.71 -30.01
CA ALA A 122 0.91 26.83 -30.62
C ALA A 122 0.32 26.08 -31.83
N ARG A 123 -0.94 25.61 -31.72
CA ARG A 123 -1.62 24.93 -32.82
C ARG A 123 -1.85 25.84 -34.03
N ALA A 124 -2.17 27.12 -33.81
CA ALA A 124 -2.27 28.11 -34.89
C ALA A 124 -0.93 28.35 -35.62
N GLN A 125 0.19 28.07 -34.96
CA GLN A 125 1.54 28.17 -35.52
C GLN A 125 2.05 26.82 -36.08
N GLY A 126 1.18 25.81 -36.23
CA GLY A 126 1.58 24.48 -36.72
C GLY A 126 2.34 23.61 -35.72
N ARG A 127 2.39 24.00 -34.43
CA ARG A 127 3.05 23.23 -33.37
C ARG A 127 2.03 22.38 -32.61
N HIS A 128 2.38 21.13 -32.32
CA HIS A 128 1.54 20.21 -31.54
C HIS A 128 2.04 20.12 -30.09
N VAL A 129 1.35 20.79 -29.18
CA VAL A 129 1.60 20.75 -27.73
C VAL A 129 0.51 19.94 -27.04
N GLY A 130 0.89 18.95 -26.23
CA GLY A 130 -0.02 18.11 -25.45
C GLY A 130 -0.07 18.51 -23.98
N ILE A 131 -1.25 18.43 -23.38
CA ILE A 131 -1.47 18.58 -21.93
C ILE A 131 -2.14 17.29 -21.48
N GLY A 132 -1.43 16.49 -20.68
CA GLY A 132 -1.95 15.24 -20.13
C GLY A 132 -2.45 15.42 -18.70
N LEU A 133 -3.64 14.91 -18.41
CA LEU A 133 -4.18 14.81 -17.06
C LEU A 133 -4.33 13.34 -16.68
N SER A 134 -4.03 13.01 -15.42
CA SER A 134 -4.20 11.66 -14.90
C SER A 134 -4.68 11.71 -13.46
N CYS A 135 -5.90 11.21 -13.20
CA CYS A 135 -6.36 10.92 -11.86
C CYS A 135 -6.43 9.41 -11.67
N PHE A 136 -5.77 8.90 -10.64
CA PHE A 136 -5.75 7.47 -10.36
C PHE A 136 -5.91 7.19 -8.87
N ILE A 137 -6.33 5.97 -8.56
CA ILE A 137 -6.29 5.40 -7.22
C ILE A 137 -5.25 4.30 -7.24
N GLU A 138 -4.32 4.34 -6.27
CA GLU A 138 -3.35 3.28 -6.07
C GLU A 138 -3.84 2.36 -4.95
N LEU A 139 -3.98 1.07 -5.25
CA LEU A 139 -4.11 0.05 -4.21
C LEU A 139 -2.72 -0.26 -3.67
N THR A 140 -2.42 0.32 -2.52
CA THR A 140 -1.21 0.01 -1.75
C THR A 140 -1.49 -1.12 -0.77
N GLU A 141 -0.43 -1.69 -0.19
CA GLU A 141 -0.56 -2.66 0.91
C GLU A 141 -1.49 -3.86 0.63
N PRO A 142 -1.33 -4.59 -0.49
CA PRO A 142 -2.12 -5.79 -0.68
C PRO A 142 -1.73 -6.87 0.36
N GLY A 143 -2.59 -7.05 1.36
CA GLY A 143 -2.40 -7.98 2.47
C GLY A 143 -3.09 -9.35 2.28
N ALA A 144 -3.36 -10.02 3.39
CA ALA A 144 -4.00 -11.34 3.42
C ALA A 144 -5.38 -11.38 2.74
N GLN A 145 -6.09 -10.25 2.67
CA GLN A 145 -7.37 -10.15 1.97
C GLN A 145 -7.23 -10.32 0.45
N PHE A 146 -6.08 -9.95 -0.11
CA PHE A 146 -5.81 -10.08 -1.53
C PHE A 146 -5.13 -11.41 -1.86
N TYR A 147 -4.03 -11.74 -1.17
CA TYR A 147 -3.22 -12.92 -1.48
C TYR A 147 -3.64 -14.19 -0.73
N GLY A 148 -4.13 -14.05 0.50
CA GLY A 148 -4.54 -15.20 1.32
C GLY A 148 -5.77 -15.91 0.75
N VAL A 149 -6.72 -15.17 0.17
CA VAL A 149 -7.88 -15.75 -0.54
C VAL A 149 -7.45 -16.55 -1.77
N GLY A 150 -6.40 -16.10 -2.46
CA GLY A 150 -5.83 -16.79 -3.61
C GLY A 150 -4.91 -17.96 -3.25
N GLY A 151 -4.69 -18.25 -1.96
CA GLY A 151 -3.74 -19.27 -1.51
C GLY A 151 -2.29 -18.97 -1.88
N ALA A 152 -1.95 -17.71 -2.20
CA ALA A 152 -0.59 -17.34 -2.55
C ALA A 152 0.28 -17.32 -1.28
N PRO A 153 1.43 -18.02 -1.27
CA PRO A 153 2.33 -18.08 -0.11
C PRO A 153 3.16 -16.81 0.00
N ILE A 154 2.49 -15.68 0.22
CA ILE A 154 3.07 -14.34 0.33
C ILE A 154 2.74 -13.82 1.72
N SER A 155 3.75 -13.37 2.46
CA SER A 155 3.54 -12.72 3.75
C SER A 155 2.74 -11.43 3.57
N GLY A 156 1.60 -11.36 4.26
CA GLY A 156 0.80 -10.14 4.37
C GLY A 156 1.19 -9.27 5.56
N GLN A 157 2.26 -9.59 6.29
CA GLN A 157 2.68 -8.94 7.52
C GLN A 157 4.16 -8.56 7.49
N ASP A 158 4.55 -7.60 8.34
CA ASP A 158 5.93 -7.33 8.71
C ASP A 158 6.02 -7.12 10.21
N GLY A 159 7.13 -7.54 10.80
CA GLY A 159 7.47 -7.25 12.18
C GLY A 159 8.45 -6.09 12.34
N ALA A 160 8.46 -5.53 13.55
CA ALA A 160 9.49 -4.61 14.03
C ALA A 160 9.82 -4.93 15.49
N THR A 161 11.11 -4.97 15.81
CA THR A 161 11.62 -5.15 17.18
C THR A 161 12.42 -3.92 17.57
N LEU A 162 12.07 -3.28 18.69
CA LEU A 162 12.82 -2.14 19.22
C LEU A 162 13.61 -2.57 20.45
N ARG A 163 14.90 -2.21 20.47
CA ARG A 163 15.80 -2.37 21.60
C ARG A 163 16.17 -1.00 22.14
N LEU A 164 15.80 -0.75 23.39
CA LEU A 164 16.23 0.44 24.13
C LEU A 164 17.66 0.20 24.65
N GLU A 165 18.58 1.07 24.27
CA GLU A 165 19.97 1.00 24.72
C GLU A 165 20.13 1.74 26.06
N PRO A 166 21.08 1.35 26.92
CA PRO A 166 21.32 2.04 28.19
C PRO A 166 21.63 3.55 28.06
N SER A 167 22.12 3.98 26.89
CA SER A 167 22.38 5.39 26.58
C SER A 167 21.11 6.22 26.31
N GLY A 168 19.94 5.58 26.20
CA GLY A 168 18.70 6.21 25.74
C GLY A 168 18.53 6.20 24.21
N ALA A 169 19.51 5.68 23.47
CA ALA A 169 19.37 5.41 22.03
C ALA A 169 18.45 4.20 21.78
N VAL A 170 17.98 4.06 20.54
CA VAL A 170 17.09 2.96 20.13
C VAL A 170 17.65 2.26 18.90
N THR A 171 17.76 0.94 18.96
CA THR A 171 18.02 0.10 17.79
C THR A 171 16.71 -0.55 17.35
N ALA A 172 16.28 -0.31 16.12
CA ALA A 172 15.09 -0.92 15.53
C ALA A 172 15.48 -1.95 14.47
N LEU A 173 14.98 -3.17 14.59
CA LEU A 173 15.12 -4.26 13.62
C LEU A 173 13.79 -4.41 12.88
N VAL A 174 13.78 -4.36 11.55
CA VAL A 174 12.53 -4.37 10.77
C VAL A 174 12.54 -5.41 9.66
N GLY A 175 11.39 -6.04 9.44
CA GLY A 175 11.19 -7.04 8.37
C GLY A 175 11.09 -6.43 6.97
N VAL A 176 10.85 -5.12 6.87
CA VAL A 176 10.85 -4.37 5.60
C VAL A 176 12.30 -4.02 5.20
N THR A 177 12.65 -4.27 3.94
CA THR A 177 14.00 -4.02 3.40
C THR A 177 14.10 -2.70 2.65
N ASP A 178 15.28 -2.08 2.57
CA ASP A 178 15.46 -0.85 1.78
C ASP A 178 16.12 -1.12 0.43
N GLN A 179 15.60 -0.47 -0.63
CA GLN A 179 16.11 -0.50 -2.00
C GLN A 179 16.23 0.94 -2.56
N GLY A 180 16.40 1.94 -1.68
CA GLY A 180 16.51 3.35 -2.05
C GLY A 180 15.30 4.22 -1.72
N GLN A 181 14.25 3.68 -1.09
CA GLN A 181 13.08 4.47 -0.70
C GLN A 181 13.29 5.32 0.57
N GLY A 182 14.40 5.12 1.30
CA GLY A 182 14.70 5.86 2.52
C GLY A 182 13.99 5.33 3.77
N THR A 183 13.69 4.03 3.79
CA THR A 183 13.02 3.36 4.93
C THR A 183 13.72 3.59 6.26
N PRO A 184 15.06 3.47 6.38
CA PRO A 184 15.72 3.68 7.66
C PRO A 184 15.46 5.07 8.24
N THR A 185 15.51 6.10 7.40
CA THR A 185 15.22 7.49 7.81
C THR A 185 13.77 7.66 8.21
N ALA A 186 12.82 7.22 7.38
CA ALA A 186 11.40 7.37 7.65
C ALA A 186 10.98 6.64 8.94
N PHE A 187 11.51 5.44 9.17
CA PHE A 187 11.19 4.66 10.36
C PHE A 187 11.85 5.22 11.62
N ALA A 188 13.07 5.75 11.50
CA ALA A 188 13.71 6.48 12.60
C ALA A 188 12.85 7.66 13.04
N GLN A 189 12.29 8.43 12.10
CA GLN A 189 11.36 9.53 12.40
C GLN A 189 10.09 9.05 13.10
N ILE A 190 9.43 8.00 12.60
CA ILE A 190 8.22 7.43 13.22
C ILE A 190 8.48 7.03 14.68
N ILE A 191 9.60 6.34 14.93
CA ILE A 191 9.98 5.87 16.26
C ILE A 191 10.34 7.06 17.16
N ALA A 192 11.13 8.00 16.64
CA ALA A 192 11.57 9.18 17.38
C ALA A 192 10.40 10.05 17.82
N ASP A 193 9.45 10.32 16.92
CA ASP A 193 8.23 11.08 17.21
C ASP A 193 7.38 10.40 18.28
N GLU A 194 7.20 9.07 18.20
CA GLU A 194 6.42 8.33 19.18
C GLU A 194 7.12 8.32 20.55
N LEU A 195 8.44 8.14 20.59
CA LEU A 195 9.23 8.06 21.84
C LEU A 195 9.63 9.42 22.43
N GLY A 196 9.52 10.50 21.67
CA GLY A 196 9.94 11.85 22.08
C GLY A 196 11.47 12.01 22.16
N ILE A 197 12.21 11.38 21.24
CA ILE A 197 13.68 11.47 21.14
C ILE A 197 14.11 12.07 19.81
N ALA A 198 15.40 12.40 19.67
CA ALA A 198 15.95 12.86 18.40
C ALA A 198 16.01 11.69 17.38
N PRO A 199 15.67 11.88 16.09
CA PRO A 199 15.78 10.84 15.07
C PRO A 199 17.19 10.23 14.95
N GLU A 200 18.23 11.00 15.21
CA GLU A 200 19.63 10.57 15.20
C GLU A 200 19.95 9.57 16.30
N ALA A 201 19.12 9.53 17.36
CA ALA A 201 19.21 8.53 18.43
C ALA A 201 18.57 7.18 18.04
N VAL A 202 17.99 7.06 16.84
CA VAL A 202 17.36 5.83 16.34
C VAL A 202 18.16 5.22 15.19
N ALA A 203 18.69 4.01 15.41
CA ALA A 203 19.34 3.22 14.38
C ALA A 203 18.40 2.14 13.84
N VAL A 204 17.99 2.23 12.57
CA VAL A 204 17.15 1.22 11.91
C VAL A 204 18.00 0.23 11.13
N ARG A 205 17.74 -1.07 11.30
CA ARG A 205 18.43 -2.19 10.65
C ARG A 205 17.41 -3.05 9.89
N SER A 206 17.80 -3.55 8.71
CA SER A 206 17.00 -4.47 7.89
C SER A 206 17.92 -5.41 7.09
N GLY A 207 17.36 -6.49 6.55
CA GLY A 207 18.02 -7.31 5.51
C GLY A 207 18.74 -8.58 5.99
N ASP A 208 19.10 -8.70 7.26
CA ASP A 208 19.69 -9.94 7.82
C ASP A 208 18.62 -10.82 8.47
N THR A 209 18.20 -11.88 7.78
CA THR A 209 17.15 -12.80 8.24
C THR A 209 17.49 -13.57 9.51
N ALA A 210 18.76 -13.62 9.94
CA ALA A 210 19.14 -14.21 11.22
C ALA A 210 18.81 -13.27 12.40
N LEU A 211 18.62 -11.98 12.13
CA LEU A 211 18.45 -10.94 13.14
C LEU A 211 17.09 -10.23 13.04
N MET A 212 16.53 -10.11 11.84
CA MET A 212 15.29 -9.36 11.60
C MET A 212 14.05 -10.20 11.95
N PRO A 213 12.98 -9.57 12.46
CA PRO A 213 11.68 -10.24 12.56
C PRO A 213 11.16 -10.64 11.18
N TYR A 214 10.32 -11.67 11.13
CA TYR A 214 9.72 -12.14 9.88
C TYR A 214 8.90 -11.03 9.20
N GLY A 215 8.99 -10.94 7.87
CA GLY A 215 8.27 -9.95 7.10
C GLY A 215 8.16 -10.28 5.62
N GLY A 216 7.27 -9.57 4.93
CA GLY A 216 7.07 -9.68 3.49
C GLY A 216 8.10 -8.90 2.67
N GLY A 217 8.94 -8.07 3.30
CA GLY A 217 9.91 -7.22 2.62
C GLY A 217 9.24 -6.10 1.81
N THR A 218 10.00 -5.48 0.90
CA THR A 218 9.55 -4.28 0.18
C THR A 218 9.03 -4.57 -1.21
N TRP A 219 7.73 -4.34 -1.39
CA TRP A 219 6.99 -4.43 -2.66
C TRP A 219 5.60 -3.76 -2.50
N ALA A 220 4.89 -3.51 -3.61
CA ALA A 220 3.51 -2.99 -3.62
C ALA A 220 3.21 -1.82 -2.66
N SER A 221 4.16 -0.88 -2.55
CA SER A 221 4.02 0.33 -1.72
C SER A 221 3.66 0.03 -0.25
N ARG A 222 4.01 -1.15 0.27
CA ARG A 222 3.63 -1.62 1.62
C ARG A 222 4.61 -1.24 2.74
N GLY A 223 5.77 -0.69 2.39
CA GLY A 223 6.85 -0.40 3.33
C GLY A 223 6.40 0.46 4.51
N THR A 224 5.88 1.65 4.26
CA THR A 224 5.33 2.50 5.33
C THR A 224 4.01 1.98 5.91
N PRO A 225 3.00 1.59 5.09
CA PRO A 225 1.72 1.17 5.63
C PRO A 225 1.80 -0.03 6.59
N ILE A 226 2.64 -1.05 6.30
CA ILE A 226 2.82 -2.21 7.21
C ILE A 226 4.04 -2.03 8.09
N GLY A 227 5.23 -1.86 7.50
CA GLY A 227 6.47 -1.77 8.26
C GLY A 227 6.51 -0.54 9.17
N GLY A 228 6.09 0.62 8.66
CA GLY A 228 5.98 1.84 9.45
C GLY A 228 4.92 1.74 10.55
N SER A 229 3.81 1.06 10.29
CA SER A 229 2.82 0.74 11.34
C SER A 229 3.39 -0.21 12.39
N ALA A 230 4.16 -1.22 11.98
CA ALA A 230 4.81 -2.15 12.90
C ALA A 230 5.82 -1.43 13.81
N THR A 231 6.63 -0.52 13.26
CA THR A 231 7.57 0.28 14.06
C THR A 231 6.86 1.22 15.03
N LEU A 232 5.77 1.87 14.58
CA LEU A 232 4.93 2.70 15.44
C LEU A 232 4.34 1.89 16.61
N LEU A 233 3.82 0.69 16.34
CA LEU A 233 3.24 -0.17 17.37
C LEU A 233 4.29 -0.68 18.36
N ALA A 234 5.47 -1.05 17.88
CA ALA A 234 6.58 -1.43 18.74
C ALA A 234 7.08 -0.26 19.60
N ALA A 235 7.11 0.97 19.05
CA ALA A 235 7.47 2.17 19.81
C ALA A 235 6.44 2.48 20.91
N ARG A 236 5.14 2.35 20.59
CA ARG A 236 4.06 2.48 21.58
C ARG A 236 4.16 1.45 22.69
N ASP A 237 4.50 0.20 22.35
CA ASP A 237 4.69 -0.85 23.35
C ASP A 237 5.89 -0.55 24.26
N ALA A 238 7.00 -0.08 23.68
CA ALA A 238 8.19 0.32 24.43
C ALA A 238 7.91 1.45 25.45
N ARG A 239 6.93 2.33 25.18
CA ARG A 239 6.50 3.39 26.12
C ARG A 239 5.59 2.91 27.23
N ARG A 240 4.99 1.72 27.12
CA ARG A 240 4.00 1.27 28.11
C ARG A 240 4.66 1.18 29.49
N PRO A 241 4.01 1.71 30.53
CA PRO A 241 4.49 1.53 31.89
C PRO A 241 4.54 0.04 32.20
N ARG A 242 5.73 -0.50 32.45
CA ARG A 242 5.84 -1.85 33.00
C ARG A 242 5.66 -1.75 34.50
N PRO A 243 4.79 -2.57 35.12
CA PRO A 243 4.67 -2.58 36.57
C PRO A 243 6.05 -2.83 37.19
N HIS A 244 6.46 -1.94 38.09
CA HIS A 244 7.68 -2.07 38.88
C HIS A 244 7.65 -3.41 39.63
N GLY A 245 8.28 -4.43 39.07
CA GLY A 245 8.24 -5.81 39.58
C GLY A 245 8.66 -6.88 38.57
N ALA A 246 8.58 -6.60 37.26
CA ALA A 246 9.05 -7.55 36.23
C ALA A 246 10.57 -7.50 35.97
N LEU A 247 11.33 -6.66 36.68
CA LEU A 247 12.78 -6.51 36.55
C LEU A 247 13.56 -6.96 37.81
N SER A 248 12.90 -7.57 38.79
CA SER A 248 13.57 -8.11 39.98
C SER A 248 12.90 -9.41 40.45
N GLN A 249 13.34 -10.53 39.89
CA GLN A 249 13.58 -11.82 40.56
C GLN A 249 13.76 -12.92 39.51
N HIS A 250 15.01 -13.12 39.07
CA HIS A 250 15.42 -14.46 38.64
C HIS A 250 15.46 -15.35 39.90
N ARG A 251 14.34 -16.00 40.19
CA ARG A 251 14.36 -17.29 40.89
C ARG A 251 14.13 -18.35 39.82
N ALA A 252 15.14 -19.20 39.60
CA ALA A 252 15.04 -20.37 38.77
C ALA A 252 14.07 -21.37 39.42
N GLU A 253 12.77 -21.17 39.25
CA GLU A 253 11.80 -22.23 39.48
C GLU A 253 11.70 -23.06 38.20
N ARG A 254 12.18 -24.31 38.30
CA ARG A 254 12.07 -25.29 37.23
C ARG A 254 10.59 -25.43 36.83
N PRO A 255 10.25 -25.39 35.53
CA PRO A 255 8.89 -25.70 35.10
C PRO A 255 8.57 -27.14 35.49
N ARG A 256 7.39 -27.37 36.08
CA ARG A 256 6.83 -28.72 36.10
C ARG A 256 6.63 -29.15 34.65
N ALA A 257 7.25 -30.26 34.28
CA ALA A 257 7.24 -30.80 32.93
C ALA A 257 5.81 -31.05 32.46
N GLN A 258 5.43 -30.41 31.35
CA GLN A 258 4.48 -30.97 30.39
C GLN A 258 5.27 -31.49 29.19
N PRO A 259 5.00 -32.71 28.70
CA PRO A 259 5.81 -33.30 27.64
C PRO A 259 5.40 -32.76 26.26
N GLY A 260 6.38 -32.27 25.51
CA GLY A 260 6.35 -32.21 24.05
C GLY A 260 6.36 -30.82 23.42
N SER A 261 7.55 -30.20 23.30
CA SER A 261 8.03 -29.52 22.09
C SER A 261 9.35 -28.80 22.40
N ASP A 262 10.45 -29.28 21.81
CA ASP A 262 11.78 -28.68 21.94
C ASP A 262 11.88 -27.32 21.22
N GLY A 263 12.59 -26.38 21.85
CA GLY A 263 13.17 -25.20 21.21
C GLY A 263 12.60 -23.84 21.66
N ALA A 264 12.91 -23.39 22.88
CA ALA A 264 12.57 -22.05 23.36
C ALA A 264 13.62 -21.02 22.93
N PHE A 265 13.22 -20.06 22.09
CA PHE A 265 13.86 -18.75 21.96
C PHE A 265 12.96 -17.72 22.67
N HIS A 266 13.55 -16.91 23.56
CA HIS A 266 12.83 -15.84 24.25
C HIS A 266 12.78 -14.59 23.37
N GLU A 267 11.61 -14.33 22.79
CA GLU A 267 11.34 -13.19 21.91
C GLU A 267 10.87 -11.98 22.71
N CYS A 268 11.53 -10.82 22.49
CA CYS A 268 11.06 -9.53 22.97
C CYS A 268 9.90 -9.09 22.06
N ALA A 269 8.67 -9.26 22.55
CA ALA A 269 7.40 -8.83 21.96
C ALA A 269 7.38 -8.65 20.43
N ALA A 270 7.12 -9.74 19.69
CA ALA A 270 6.59 -9.64 18.33
C ALA A 270 5.15 -9.10 18.41
N VAL A 271 4.92 -7.88 17.93
CA VAL A 271 3.56 -7.34 17.78
C VAL A 271 3.04 -7.74 16.40
N ASP A 272 2.32 -8.86 16.33
CA ASP A 272 1.60 -9.26 15.11
C ASP A 272 0.36 -8.37 14.91
N VAL A 273 0.37 -7.59 13.83
CA VAL A 273 -0.77 -6.75 13.44
C VAL A 273 -1.76 -7.59 12.65
N HIS A 274 -2.71 -8.21 13.34
CA HIS A 274 -3.88 -8.82 12.71
C HIS A 274 -5.06 -7.85 12.70
N GLN A 275 -5.38 -7.28 11.53
CA GLN A 275 -6.65 -6.58 11.34
C GLN A 275 -7.81 -7.59 11.38
N ARG A 276 -8.76 -7.39 12.31
CA ARG A 276 -9.90 -8.29 12.55
C ARG A 276 -10.77 -8.44 11.30
N ARG A 277 -11.05 -9.68 10.91
CA ARG A 277 -12.07 -10.00 9.88
C ARG A 277 -13.46 -9.55 10.36
N ALA A 278 -14.19 -8.84 9.51
CA ALA A 278 -15.63 -8.70 9.69
C ALA A 278 -16.32 -10.08 9.57
N PRO A 279 -17.38 -10.37 10.36
CA PRO A 279 -18.05 -11.65 10.33
C PRO A 279 -18.74 -11.88 8.97
N GLY A 280 -18.34 -12.95 8.28
CA GLY A 280 -18.90 -13.33 6.99
C GLY A 280 -20.36 -13.78 7.10
N ARG A 281 -21.23 -13.25 6.25
CA ARG A 281 -22.60 -13.77 6.06
C ARG A 281 -22.53 -15.17 5.48
N ARG A 282 -23.07 -16.16 6.20
CA ARG A 282 -23.36 -17.50 5.68
C ARG A 282 -24.31 -17.37 4.50
N ARG A 283 -23.88 -17.78 3.30
CA ARG A 283 -24.80 -18.10 2.20
C ARG A 283 -25.37 -19.49 2.47
N ASP A 284 -26.64 -19.52 2.80
CA ASP A 284 -27.44 -20.73 2.91
C ASP A 284 -27.55 -21.34 1.50
N ARG A 285 -26.96 -22.54 1.31
CA ARG A 285 -27.22 -23.37 0.14
C ARG A 285 -28.33 -24.35 0.53
N ARG A 286 -29.56 -24.08 0.10
CA ARG A 286 -30.60 -25.11 0.01
C ARG A 286 -30.98 -25.30 -1.46
N ARG A 287 -30.77 -26.56 -1.88
CA ARG A 287 -31.39 -27.38 -2.93
C ARG A 287 -31.98 -26.67 -4.13
#